data_AF-A3ZT89-F1
#
_entry.id   AF-A3ZT89-F1
#
_cell.length_a   1.000
_cell.length_b   1.000
_cell.length_c   1.000
_cell.angle_alpha   90.00
_cell.angle_beta   90.00
_cell.angle_gamma   90.00
#
_symmetry.space_group_name_H-M   'P 1'
#
loop_
_entity.id
_entity.type
_entity.pdbx_description
1 polymer ?
#
loop_
_entity_poly.entity_id
_entity_poly.type
_entity_poly.pdbx_seq_one_letter_code
_entity_poly.pdbx_strand_id
1 'polypeptide(L)'
;MNRHTNNLRSIRVNLAVELWRDERGVASAYGLILIATVLILGAIVGLTSLRDHVVQEYGDLGVAIDSLDQSFAYEITVTPPIGPSQVVVSAAYVDEDELVWADEDGEAPAGLSFGPNYAGGAGEDAPIP
;
A
#
# COMPACT_ATOMS: atom_id res chain seq x y z
N MET A 1 51.57 47.42 19.99
CA MET A 1 50.41 47.53 19.09
C MET A 1 49.66 46.20 18.97
N ASN A 2 49.18 45.58 20.07
CA ASN A 2 48.51 44.26 20.02
C ASN A 2 47.28 44.13 20.96
N ARG A 3 46.76 45.26 21.49
CA ARG A 3 45.60 45.23 22.40
C ARG A 3 44.23 45.25 21.70
N HIS A 4 44.17 45.54 20.40
CA HIS A 4 42.88 45.73 19.71
C HIS A 4 42.28 44.47 19.05
N THR A 5 43.08 43.44 18.77
CA THR A 5 42.63 42.23 18.06
C THR A 5 42.02 41.15 18.97
N ASN A 6 42.29 41.19 20.28
CA ASN A 6 41.81 40.18 21.23
C ASN A 6 40.32 40.36 21.61
N ASN A 7 39.81 41.60 21.60
CA ASN A 7 38.42 41.91 21.93
C ASN A 7 37.44 41.45 20.83
N LEU A 8 37.87 41.42 19.57
CA LEU A 8 37.03 40.95 18.46
C LEU A 8 36.89 39.41 18.43
N ARG A 9 37.89 38.68 18.95
CA ARG A 9 37.82 37.22 19.09
C ARG A 9 36.93 36.81 20.27
N SER A 10 36.95 37.55 21.39
CA SER A 10 36.08 37.24 22.54
C SER A 10 34.60 37.49 22.26
N ILE A 11 34.26 38.57 21.53
CA ILE A 11 32.87 38.88 21.17
C ILE A 11 32.28 37.79 20.27
N ARG A 12 33.03 37.30 19.27
CA ARG A 12 32.56 36.25 18.35
C ARG A 12 32.36 34.90 19.04
N VAL A 13 33.29 34.53 19.94
CA VAL A 13 33.20 33.27 20.69
C VAL A 13 32.07 33.33 21.72
N ASN A 14 31.87 34.47 22.39
CA ASN A 14 30.78 34.62 23.36
C ASN A 14 29.41 34.65 22.69
N LEU A 15 29.25 35.26 21.51
CA LEU A 15 27.98 35.27 20.78
C LEU A 15 27.56 33.86 20.34
N ALA A 16 28.50 33.03 19.86
CA ALA A 16 28.19 31.64 19.47
C ALA A 16 27.78 30.78 20.67
N VAL A 17 28.41 30.99 21.82
CA VAL A 17 28.07 30.30 23.08
C VAL A 17 26.75 30.79 23.66
N GLU A 18 26.43 32.08 23.52
CA GLU A 18 25.16 32.68 23.94
C GLU A 18 24.00 32.17 23.07
N LEU A 19 24.18 32.09 21.74
CA LEU A 19 23.18 31.49 20.85
C LEU A 19 22.99 29.99 21.10
N TRP A 20 24.04 29.24 21.42
CA TRP A 20 23.94 27.83 21.77
C TRP A 20 23.24 27.59 23.12
N ARG A 21 23.27 28.57 24.02
CA ARG A 21 22.62 28.52 25.34
C ARG A 21 21.30 29.27 25.37
N ASP A 22 20.80 29.74 24.22
CA ASP A 22 19.54 30.46 24.16
C ASP A 22 18.35 29.49 24.23
N GLU A 23 17.75 29.38 25.41
CA GLU A 23 16.56 28.56 25.67
C GLU A 23 15.27 29.24 25.18
N ARG A 24 15.31 30.49 24.70
CA ARG A 24 14.13 31.23 24.23
C ARG A 24 13.55 30.68 22.92
N GLY A 25 14.32 29.89 22.19
CA GLY A 25 13.90 29.17 20.98
C GLY A 25 13.57 27.70 21.21
N VAL A 26 13.69 27.17 22.44
CA VAL A 26 13.30 25.80 22.75
C VAL A 26 11.78 25.72 22.66
N ALA A 27 11.28 24.97 21.68
CA ALA A 27 9.88 24.62 21.61
C ALA A 27 9.47 24.02 22.95
N SER A 28 8.54 24.67 23.64
CA SER A 28 8.04 24.20 24.94
C SER A 28 7.69 22.72 24.82
N ALA A 29 8.08 21.90 25.79
CA ALA A 29 7.84 20.45 25.76
C ALA A 29 6.36 20.13 25.46
N TYR A 30 5.44 20.96 25.98
CA TYR A 30 4.01 20.86 25.72
C TYR A 30 3.62 21.14 24.27
N GLY A 31 4.30 22.07 23.58
CA GLY A 31 4.09 22.37 22.17
C GLY A 31 4.57 21.24 21.26
N LEU A 32 5.72 20.63 21.57
CA LEU A 32 6.20 19.47 20.81
C LEU A 32 5.31 18.24 21.01
N ILE A 33 4.80 18.02 22.23
CA ILE A 33 3.83 16.95 22.50
C ILE A 33 2.55 17.17 21.70
N LEU A 34 2.01 18.39 21.68
CA LEU A 34 0.78 18.69 20.94
C LEU A 34 0.95 18.53 19.42
N ILE A 35 2.10 18.93 18.88
CA ILE A 35 2.42 18.70 17.45
C ILE A 35 2.55 17.19 17.19
N ALA A 36 3.26 16.47 18.04
CA ALA A 36 3.47 15.03 17.89
C ALA A 36 2.14 14.25 17.95
N THR A 37 1.23 14.61 18.85
CA THR A 37 -0.07 13.93 18.95
C THR A 37 -0.93 14.16 17.72
N VAL A 38 -1.02 15.40 17.21
CA VAL A 38 -1.76 15.71 15.98
C VAL A 38 -1.16 14.97 14.78
N LEU A 39 0.17 14.92 14.68
CA LEU A 39 0.86 14.16 13.63
C LEU A 39 0.55 12.66 13.72
N ILE A 40 0.57 12.06 14.91
CA ILE A 40 0.24 10.65 15.10
C ILE A 40 -1.22 10.36 14.74
N LEU A 41 -2.15 11.23 15.14
CA LEU A 41 -3.56 11.08 14.78
C LEU A 41 -3.77 11.12 13.26
N GLY A 42 -3.13 12.07 12.57
CA GLY A 42 -3.16 12.16 11.11
C GLY A 42 -2.50 10.94 10.45
N ALA A 43 -1.38 10.47 10.98
CA ALA A 43 -0.68 9.30 10.46
C ALA A 43 -1.50 8.02 10.61
N ILE A 44 -2.23 7.83 11.72
CA ILE A 44 -3.11 6.68 11.93
C ILE A 44 -4.20 6.65 10.88
N VAL A 45 -4.96 7.75 10.73
CA VAL A 45 -6.07 7.82 9.76
C VAL A 45 -5.54 7.69 8.33
N GLY A 46 -4.44 8.35 7.99
CA GLY A 46 -3.83 8.25 6.67
C GLY A 46 -3.35 6.84 6.33
N LEU A 47 -2.74 6.14 7.29
CA LEU A 47 -2.29 4.76 7.10
C LEU A 47 -3.46 3.79 7.01
N THR A 48 -4.54 4.01 7.76
CA THR A 48 -5.76 3.19 7.63
C THR A 48 -6.40 3.35 6.27
N SER A 49 -6.49 4.57 5.72
CA SER A 49 -7.01 4.79 4.37
C SER A 49 -6.12 4.14 3.30
N LEU A 50 -4.80 4.27 3.43
CA LEU A 50 -3.86 3.62 2.50
C LEU A 50 -4.00 2.10 2.54
N ARG A 51 -4.15 1.51 3.74
CA ARG A 51 -4.42 0.08 3.88
C ARG A 51 -5.70 -0.31 3.14
N ASP A 52 -6.78 0.44 3.35
CA ASP A 52 -8.09 0.09 2.79
C ASP A 52 -8.06 0.13 1.26
N HIS A 53 -7.40 1.13 0.65
CA HIS A 53 -7.22 1.20 -0.81
C HIS A 53 -6.36 0.06 -1.35
N VAL A 54 -5.24 -0.24 -0.68
CA VAL A 54 -4.37 -1.36 -1.11
C VAL A 54 -5.11 -2.69 -1.04
N VAL A 55 -5.93 -2.91 0.00
CA VAL A 55 -6.69 -4.16 0.14
C VAL A 55 -7.76 -4.28 -0.93
N GLN A 56 -8.44 -3.18 -1.31
CA GLN A 56 -9.42 -3.17 -2.40
C GLN A 56 -8.76 -3.57 -3.73
N GLU A 57 -7.66 -2.92 -4.10
CA GLU A 57 -6.91 -3.23 -5.33
C GLU A 57 -6.39 -4.68 -5.39
N TYR A 58 -6.05 -5.26 -4.23
CA TYR A 58 -5.68 -6.67 -4.15
C TYR A 58 -6.89 -7.61 -4.29
N GLY A 59 -8.08 -7.18 -3.86
CA GLY A 59 -9.36 -7.86 -4.11
C GLY A 59 -9.66 -7.91 -5.60
N ASP A 60 -9.63 -6.76 -6.26
CA ASP A 60 -9.81 -6.63 -7.72
C ASP A 60 -8.80 -7.47 -8.50
N LEU A 61 -7.53 -7.44 -8.09
CA LEU A 61 -6.49 -8.28 -8.68
C LEU A 61 -6.77 -9.77 -8.48
N GLY A 62 -7.36 -10.15 -7.33
CA GLY A 62 -7.78 -11.53 -7.05
C GLY A 62 -8.86 -12.00 -8.02
N VAL A 63 -9.92 -11.20 -8.19
CA VAL A 63 -11.00 -11.48 -9.15
C VAL A 63 -10.47 -11.50 -10.58
N ALA A 64 -9.58 -10.58 -10.93
CA ALA A 64 -8.97 -10.55 -12.26
C ALA A 64 -8.14 -11.80 -12.56
N ILE A 65 -7.39 -12.32 -11.58
CA ILE A 65 -6.62 -13.56 -11.74
C ILE A 65 -7.55 -14.77 -11.88
N ASP A 66 -8.63 -14.80 -11.11
CA ASP A 66 -9.62 -15.88 -11.16
C ASP A 66 -10.35 -15.90 -12.51
N SER A 67 -10.62 -14.73 -13.09
CA SER A 67 -11.21 -14.60 -14.43
C SER A 67 -10.31 -15.08 -15.59
N LEU A 68 -9.06 -15.46 -15.32
CA LEU A 68 -8.13 -15.92 -16.35
C LEU A 68 -8.41 -17.37 -16.74
N ASP A 69 -8.92 -17.57 -17.96
CA ASP A 69 -9.11 -18.91 -18.53
C ASP A 69 -7.76 -19.62 -18.78
N GLN A 70 -7.48 -20.64 -17.97
CA GLN A 70 -6.28 -21.49 -18.08
C GLN A 70 -6.55 -22.83 -18.80
N SER A 71 -7.64 -22.91 -19.57
CA SER A 71 -7.96 -24.11 -20.34
C SER A 71 -6.93 -24.41 -21.42
N PHE A 72 -6.55 -25.67 -21.58
CA PHE A 72 -5.68 -26.11 -22.66
C PHE A 72 -6.14 -27.44 -23.27
N ALA A 73 -5.89 -27.61 -24.57
CA ALA A 73 -6.09 -28.87 -25.26
C ALA A 73 -4.95 -29.11 -26.25
N TYR A 74 -4.44 -30.34 -26.31
CA TYR A 74 -3.48 -30.75 -27.31
C TYR A 74 -3.78 -32.14 -27.85
N GLU A 75 -3.36 -32.35 -29.10
CA GLU A 75 -3.54 -33.59 -29.83
C GLU A 75 -2.25 -33.94 -30.56
N ILE A 76 -1.73 -35.13 -30.30
CA ILE A 76 -0.53 -35.66 -30.97
C ILE A 76 -0.99 -36.71 -31.97
N THR A 77 -0.84 -36.35 -33.24
CA THR A 77 -1.10 -37.24 -34.37
C THR A 77 0.21 -37.83 -34.88
N VAL A 78 0.31 -39.16 -34.87
CA VAL A 78 1.40 -39.90 -35.49
C VAL A 78 0.93 -40.41 -36.85
N THR A 79 1.61 -40.00 -37.91
CA THR A 79 1.36 -40.52 -39.26
C THR A 79 2.41 -41.57 -39.60
N PRO A 80 2.04 -42.85 -39.76
CA PRO A 80 2.98 -43.89 -40.17
C PRO A 80 3.37 -43.73 -41.65
N PRO A 81 4.50 -44.32 -42.10
CA PRO A 81 4.95 -44.24 -43.50
C PRO A 81 3.96 -44.82 -44.53
N ILE A 82 3.08 -45.72 -44.10
CA ILE A 82 2.02 -46.32 -44.92
C ILE A 82 0.76 -46.40 -44.04
N GLY A 83 -0.34 -45.80 -44.48
CA GLY A 83 -1.63 -45.82 -43.79
C GLY A 83 -2.14 -44.43 -43.36
N PRO A 84 -3.35 -44.36 -42.78
CA PRO A 84 -3.93 -43.10 -42.32
C PRO A 84 -3.24 -42.57 -41.06
N SER A 85 -3.26 -41.24 -40.86
CA SER A 85 -2.82 -40.59 -39.63
C SER A 85 -3.60 -41.09 -38.42
N GLN A 86 -2.90 -41.44 -37.34
CA GLN A 86 -3.50 -41.89 -36.09
C GLN A 86 -3.23 -40.87 -34.98
N VAL A 87 -4.28 -40.51 -34.26
CA VAL A 87 -4.17 -39.75 -33.01
C VAL A 87 -3.76 -40.72 -31.93
N VAL A 88 -2.60 -40.50 -31.31
CA VAL A 88 -2.02 -41.45 -30.36
C VAL A 88 -2.16 -40.96 -28.92
N VAL A 89 -2.15 -39.64 -28.73
CA VAL A 89 -2.30 -39.02 -27.41
C VAL A 89 -3.09 -37.73 -27.57
N SER A 90 -4.10 -37.55 -26.76
CA SER A 90 -4.78 -36.28 -26.57
C SER A 90 -4.93 -36.04 -25.08
N ALA A 91 -4.77 -34.79 -24.65
CA ALA A 91 -5.17 -34.37 -23.33
C ALA A 91 -5.78 -32.98 -23.40
N ALA A 92 -6.73 -32.76 -22.52
CA ALA A 92 -7.32 -31.45 -22.32
C ALA A 92 -7.51 -31.21 -20.83
N TYR A 93 -7.46 -29.95 -20.46
CA TYR A 93 -7.85 -29.41 -19.18
C TYR A 93 -8.83 -28.27 -19.47
N VAL A 94 -9.99 -28.33 -18.82
CA VAL A 94 -10.95 -27.24 -18.80
C VAL A 94 -10.81 -26.60 -17.45
N ASP A 95 -10.57 -25.28 -17.46
CA ASP A 95 -10.57 -24.50 -16.26
C ASP A 95 -12.03 -24.30 -15.83
N GLU A 96 -12.39 -24.91 -14.70
CA GLU A 96 -13.71 -24.76 -14.12
C GLU A 96 -13.59 -23.65 -13.08
N ASP A 97 -14.27 -22.54 -13.33
CA ASP A 97 -14.40 -21.45 -12.37
C ASP A 97 -15.20 -21.96 -11.15
N GLU A 98 -14.49 -22.46 -10.14
CA GLU A 98 -15.06 -23.04 -8.93
C GLU A 98 -15.36 -21.97 -7.86
N LEU A 99 -14.84 -20.76 -8.03
CA LEU A 99 -14.86 -19.70 -7.04
C LEU A 99 -15.64 -18.51 -7.60
N VAL A 100 -16.93 -18.43 -7.30
CA VAL A 100 -17.76 -17.26 -7.66
C VAL A 100 -17.36 -16.07 -6.77
N TRP A 101 -16.19 -15.51 -7.03
CA TRP A 101 -15.68 -14.30 -6.41
C TRP A 101 -16.19 -13.12 -7.23
N ALA A 102 -17.19 -12.43 -6.69
CA ALA A 102 -17.69 -11.17 -7.24
C ALA A 102 -17.29 -10.04 -6.29
N ASP A 103 -16.83 -8.93 -6.85
CA ASP A 103 -16.71 -7.65 -6.16
C ASP A 103 -17.86 -6.76 -6.67
N GLU A 104 -18.90 -6.60 -5.86
CA GLU A 104 -20.05 -5.76 -6.21
C GLU A 104 -19.78 -4.30 -5.81
N ASP A 105 -20.21 -3.33 -6.63
CA ASP A 105 -20.01 -1.90 -6.38
C ASP A 105 -20.38 -1.51 -4.93
N GLY A 106 -19.41 -0.95 -4.20
CA GLY A 106 -19.60 -0.41 -2.86
C GLY A 106 -19.41 -1.42 -1.72
N GLU A 107 -18.91 -2.62 -2.01
CA GLU A 107 -18.48 -3.55 -0.98
C GLU A 107 -17.29 -3.02 -0.17
N ALA A 108 -17.17 -3.54 1.06
CA ALA A 108 -16.06 -3.22 1.93
C ALA A 108 -14.77 -3.88 1.40
N PRO A 109 -13.57 -3.32 1.67
CA PRO A 109 -12.32 -3.98 1.32
C PRO A 109 -12.30 -5.45 1.76
N ALA A 110 -11.89 -6.34 0.85
CA ALA A 110 -11.90 -7.78 1.06
C ALA A 110 -11.23 -8.18 2.39
N GLY A 111 -11.96 -8.93 3.24
CA GLY A 111 -11.44 -9.43 4.51
C GLY A 111 -11.34 -8.41 5.66
N LEU A 112 -11.79 -7.17 5.49
CA LEU A 112 -11.85 -6.15 6.56
C LEU A 112 -13.27 -5.97 7.11
N SER A 113 -13.77 -6.96 7.87
CA SER A 113 -15.00 -6.85 8.66
C SER A 113 -14.68 -6.64 10.14
N PHE A 114 -15.05 -5.47 10.69
CA PHE A 114 -14.88 -5.17 12.12
C PHE A 114 -16.08 -5.59 12.97
N GLY A 115 -16.96 -6.44 12.43
CA GLY A 115 -18.14 -6.96 13.10
C GLY A 115 -19.43 -6.75 12.29
N PRO A 116 -20.56 -7.33 12.75
CA PRO A 116 -21.79 -7.44 11.96
C PRO A 116 -22.47 -6.12 11.59
N ASN A 117 -22.05 -4.99 12.18
CA ASN A 117 -22.63 -3.65 11.93
C ASN A 117 -21.60 -2.61 11.45
N TYR A 118 -20.35 -3.03 11.25
CA TYR A 118 -19.32 -2.18 10.67
C TYR A 118 -18.88 -2.85 9.38
N ALA A 119 -19.64 -2.58 8.30
CA ALA A 119 -19.07 -2.71 6.98
C ALA A 119 -17.72 -1.98 7.02
N GLY A 120 -16.63 -2.63 6.60
CA GLY A 120 -15.41 -1.90 6.29
C GLY A 120 -15.81 -0.71 5.40
N GLY A 121 -15.15 0.43 5.56
CA GLY A 121 -15.61 1.69 4.99
C GLY A 121 -16.11 1.55 3.56
N ALA A 122 -17.14 2.32 3.19
CA ALA A 122 -17.73 2.30 1.85
C ALA A 122 -16.62 2.16 0.80
N GLY A 123 -16.66 1.07 0.02
CA GLY A 123 -15.68 0.82 -1.04
C GLY A 123 -15.57 2.01 -1.97
N GLU A 124 -14.46 2.06 -2.71
CA GLU A 124 -14.18 3.07 -3.73
C GLU A 124 -15.36 3.27 -4.70
N ASP A 125 -16.12 2.20 -4.95
CA ASP A 125 -17.22 2.16 -5.92
C ASP A 125 -18.57 2.64 -5.37
N ALA A 126 -18.64 3.01 -4.09
CA ALA A 126 -19.85 3.63 -3.57
C ALA A 126 -20.06 5.00 -4.26
N PRO A 127 -21.27 5.32 -4.74
CA PRO A 127 -21.54 6.61 -5.38
C PRO A 127 -21.13 7.76 -4.46
N ILE A 128 -20.12 8.53 -4.87
CA ILE A 128 -19.77 9.79 -4.21
C ILE A 128 -20.98 10.75 -4.29
N PRO A 129 -21.43 11.36 -3.16
CA PRO A 129 -22.42 12.43 -3.20
C PRO A 129 -21.86 13.73 -3.81
#